data_AF-A0A7V9EXM5-F1
#
_entry.id   AF-A0A7V9EXM5-F1
#
_cell.length_a   1.000
_cell.length_b   1.000
_cell.length_c   1.000
_cell.angle_alpha   90.00
_cell.angle_beta   90.00
_cell.angle_gamma   90.00
#
_symmetry.space_group_name_H-M   'P 1'
#
loop_
_entity.id
_entity.type
_entity.pdbx_description
1 polymer ?
#
loop_
_entity_poly.entity_id
_entity_poly.type
_entity_poly.pdbx_seq_one_letter_code
_entity_poly.pdbx_strand_id
1 'polypeptide(L)' 'MTVTNLDTGASITCTVDDRGPYSGDEKVLDLHRDEFSRLAPLEQGIFHARLDW' A
#
# COMPACT_ATOMS: atom_id res chain seq x y z
N MET A 1 -2.46 -3.13 -10.81
CA MET A 1 -1.32 -2.81 -9.95
C MET A 1 -1.16 -3.86 -8.86
N THR A 2 0.05 -4.40 -8.73
CA THR A 2 0.47 -5.28 -7.65
C THR A 2 1.25 -4.49 -6.61
N VAL A 3 0.92 -4.70 -5.33
CA VAL A 3 1.55 -4.06 -4.19
C VAL A 3 2.21 -5.14 -3.36
N THR A 4 3.51 -5.01 -3.09
CA THR A 4 4.27 -5.95 -2.26
C THR A 4 4.85 -5.24 -1.06
N ASN A 5 4.51 -5.68 0.14
CA ASN A 5 5.14 -5.23 1.38
C ASN A 5 6.58 -5.78 1.44
N LEU A 6 7.58 -4.89 1.49
CA LEU A 6 9.00 -5.27 1.49
C LEU A 6 9.48 -5.86 2.81
N ASP A 7 8.78 -5.60 3.92
CA ASP A 7 9.15 -6.10 5.24
C ASP A 7 8.75 -7.58 5.41
N THR A 8 7.65 -8.00 4.77
CA THR A 8 7.05 -9.34 4.97
C THR A 8 7.00 -10.20 3.70
N GLY A 9 7.10 -9.59 2.53
CA GLY A 9 6.86 -10.25 1.24
C GLY A 9 5.38 -10.49 0.91
N ALA A 10 4.45 -10.05 1.76
CA ALA A 10 3.01 -10.13 1.48
C ALA A 10 2.66 -9.31 0.24
N SER A 11 1.73 -9.81 -0.58
CA SER A 11 1.37 -9.17 -1.85
C SER A 11 -0.13 -9.24 -2.14
N ILE A 12 -0.64 -8.18 -2.77
CA ILE A 12 -2.01 -8.08 -3.27
C ILE A 12 -2.04 -7.45 -4.65
N THR A 13 -3.13 -7.66 -5.38
CA THR A 13 -3.51 -6.86 -6.56
C THR A 13 -4.64 -5.92 -6.18
N CYS A 14 -4.54 -4.66 -6.59
CA CYS A 14 -5.56 -3.63 -6.42
C CYS A 14 -5.80 -2.85 -7.72
N THR A 15 -6.91 -2.12 -7.74
CA THR A 15 -7.29 -1.18 -8.81
C THR A 15 -7.11 0.24 -8.28
N VAL A 16 -6.46 1.11 -9.07
CA VAL A 16 -6.39 2.54 -8.75
C VAL A 16 -7.72 3.19 -9.10
N ASP A 17 -8.45 3.66 -8.10
CA ASP A 17 -9.77 4.29 -8.25
C ASP A 17 -9.85 5.73 -7.72
N ASP A 18 -8.82 6.22 -7.02
CA ASP A 18 -8.71 7.60 -6.52
C ASP A 18 -7.34 8.24 -6.80
N ARG A 19 -7.22 9.55 -6.55
CA ARG A 19 -5.99 10.34 -6.63
C ARG A 19 -5.42 10.63 -5.24
N GLY A 20 -4.12 10.89 -5.21
CA GLY A 20 -3.35 11.12 -3.99
C GLY A 20 -2.21 10.10 -3.88
N PRO A 21 -1.57 9.97 -2.71
CA PRO A 21 -1.77 10.80 -1.51
C PRO A 21 -1.25 12.23 -1.68
N TYR A 22 -1.81 13.19 -0.93
CA TYR A 22 -1.42 14.62 -0.97
C TYR A 22 -0.43 15.02 0.13
N SER A 23 -0.02 14.06 0.97
CA SER A 23 0.84 14.29 2.12
C SER A 23 2.29 13.93 1.80
N GLY A 24 3.10 14.94 1.45
CA GLY A 24 4.56 14.87 1.32
C GLY A 24 5.09 13.95 0.21
N ASP A 25 6.35 14.16 -0.18
CA ASP A 25 6.97 13.46 -1.32
C ASP A 25 7.27 11.97 -1.06
N GLU A 26 7.12 11.49 0.18
CA GLU A 26 7.52 10.13 0.58
C GLU A 26 6.39 9.09 0.47
N LYS A 27 5.14 9.51 0.31
CA LYS A 27 4.00 8.58 0.18
C LYS A 27 3.57 8.46 -1.27
N VAL A 28 3.49 7.23 -1.77
CA VAL A 28 3.24 6.94 -3.19
C VAL A 28 1.93 6.21 -3.46
N LEU A 29 1.27 5.67 -2.43
CA LEU A 29 0.01 4.94 -2.50
C LEU A 29 -0.72 5.05 -1.16
N ASP A 30 -2.05 5.19 -1.20
CA ASP A 30 -2.92 5.02 -0.04
C ASP A 30 -3.91 3.89 -0.34
N LEU A 31 -4.09 2.98 0.61
CA LEU A 31 -4.84 1.74 0.40
C LEU A 31 -6.14 1.77 1.18
N HIS A 32 -7.19 1.12 0.64
CA HIS A 32 -8.37 0.85 1.43
C HIS A 32 -8.01 -0.01 2.66
N ARG A 33 -8.71 0.18 3.78
CA ARG A 33 -8.43 -0.51 5.06
C ARG A 33 -8.33 -2.03 4.89
N ASP A 34 -9.21 -2.61 4.10
CA ASP A 34 -9.26 -4.06 3.87
C ASP A 34 -8.04 -4.56 3.07
N GLU A 35 -7.57 -3.77 2.11
CA GLU A 35 -6.36 -4.07 1.33
C GLU A 35 -5.11 -3.97 2.20
N PHE A 36 -5.01 -2.90 2.99
CA PHE A 36 -3.91 -2.71 3.93
C PHE A 36 -3.81 -3.87 4.94
N SER A 37 -4.94 -4.30 5.51
CA SER A 37 -4.97 -5.37 6.52
C SER A 37 -4.45 -6.73 6.03
N ARG A 38 -4.39 -6.91 4.70
CA ARG A 38 -3.83 -8.12 4.06
C ARG A 38 -2.31 -8.04 3.89
N LEU A 39 -1.72 -6.85 4.03
CA LEU A 39 -0.29 -6.58 3.85
C LEU A 39 0.43 -6.32 5.18
N ALA A 40 -0.24 -5.69 6.16
CA ALA A 40 0.33 -5.36 7.47
C ALA A 40 -0.77 -5.20 8.56
N PRO A 41 -0.44 -5.34 9.85
CA PRO A 41 -1.35 -4.98 10.95
C PRO A 41 -1.75 -3.50 10.85
N LEU A 42 -3.04 -3.21 11.02
CA LEU A 42 -3.57 -1.86 10.83
C LEU A 42 -2.94 -0.80 11.75
N GLU A 43 -2.48 -1.21 12.93
CA GLU A 43 -1.78 -0.37 13.91
C GLU A 43 -0.38 0.08 13.46
N GLN A 44 0.22 -0.59 12.47
CA GLN A 44 1.52 -0.21 11.91
C GLN A 44 1.43 1.07 11.06
N GLY A 45 0.30 1.31 10.41
CA GLY A 45 0.00 2.53 9.65
C GLY A 45 0.70 2.66 8.30
N ILE A 46 2.02 2.45 8.21
CA ILE A 46 2.81 2.57 6.96
C ILE A 46 3.85 1.44 6.82
N PHE A 47 4.21 1.12 5.59
CA PHE A 47 5.30 0.19 5.25
C PHE A 47 5.92 0.57 3.89
N HIS A 48 7.13 0.10 3.61
CA HIS A 48 7.75 0.28 2.30
C HIS A 48 7.20 -0.75 1.31
N ALA A 49 6.70 -0.28 0.17
CA ALA A 49 6.09 -1.11 -0.85
C ALA A 49 6.91 -1.11 -2.15
N ARG A 50 6.96 -2.26 -2.83
CA ARG A 50 7.24 -2.31 -4.28
C ARG A 50 5.91 -2.31 -5.02
N LEU A 51 5.83 -1.47 -6.06
CA LEU A 51 4.70 -1.37 -6.96
C LEU A 51 5.10 -1.88 -8.33
N ASP A 52 4.30 -2.80 -8.87
CA ASP A 52 4.43 -3.32 -10.23
C ASP A 52 3.08 -3.08 -10.93
N TRP A 53 3.06 -2.40 -12.08
CA TRP A 53 1.80 -2.02 -12.74
C TRP A 53 1.07 -3.25 -13.28
#